data_AF-A0A7S1LD93-F1
#
_entry.id   AF-A0A7S1LD93-F1
#
_cell.length_a   1.000
_cell.length_b   1.000
_cell.length_c   1.000
_cell.angle_alpha   90.00
_cell.angle_beta   90.00
_cell.angle_gamma   90.00
#
_symmetry.space_group_name_H-M   'P 1'
#
loop_
_entity.id
_entity.type
_entity.pdbx_description
1 polymer ?
#
loop_
_entity_poly.entity_id
_entity_poly.type
_entity_poly.pdbx_seq_one_letter_code
_entity_poly.pdbx_strand_id
1 'polypeptide(L)'
;SLDPSCAMRWAMDAASRGGTGPSRRPQRRPLQAAALLCLAWRATAEEEGDGSVRGTIKYLWPIHFSSVPLTTKNQDSLDGPELGAELARIGHAGHDRYMRSILPQELAQDEQFAREYHAMDHSRVNLAFNRWQKRVFAETMGIPLEEVAQRGEYFPEPLEGANYSWPELYESTAFKRLRKRITELARLYNRRSGYPVNSTADGPRYRIFTWVEAYLKGDALRPGSRTDSAYLMGRYFPAATKGGLKLNFEDPRGINPPYGKTFSHQVYDGDLVLYPTWVSHFITPNMHNSTAVCYCFLVYPPDGRKLAWEDDLSASLVITKHFQASRKQARK
;
A
#
# COMPACT_ATOMS: atom_id res chain seq x y z
N SER A 1 -22.27 -15.26 -36.70
CA SER A 1 -23.51 -14.49 -36.93
C SER A 1 -24.04 -14.06 -35.58
N LEU A 2 -24.21 -12.80 -35.19
CA LEU A 2 -24.26 -11.50 -35.86
C LEU A 2 -23.38 -10.47 -35.09
N ASP A 3 -23.13 -9.37 -35.77
CA ASP A 3 -22.03 -8.38 -35.64
C ASP A 3 -22.30 -7.24 -34.61
N PRO A 4 -21.27 -6.63 -33.99
CA PRO A 4 -21.38 -5.56 -32.98
C PRO A 4 -21.03 -4.17 -33.54
N SER A 5 -21.87 -3.15 -33.35
CA SER A 5 -21.46 -1.73 -33.42
C SER A 5 -22.59 -0.75 -33.04
N CYS A 6 -22.55 -0.23 -31.82
CA CYS A 6 -23.22 1.01 -31.40
C CYS A 6 -22.59 1.37 -30.03
N ALA A 7 -21.88 2.46 -29.78
CA ALA A 7 -21.91 3.77 -30.39
C ALA A 7 -20.52 4.44 -30.36
N MET A 8 -20.15 5.01 -31.50
CA MET A 8 -19.09 6.02 -31.68
C MET A 8 -19.45 7.30 -30.88
N ARG A 9 -18.51 7.97 -30.21
CA ARG A 9 -17.44 8.82 -30.78
C ARG A 9 -18.05 10.04 -31.50
N TRP A 10 -18.00 11.22 -30.87
CA TRP A 10 -17.46 12.50 -31.38
C TRP A 10 -18.04 13.73 -30.67
N ALA A 11 -17.16 14.60 -30.17
CA ALA A 11 -17.38 16.05 -30.10
C ALA A 11 -16.02 16.78 -29.92
N MET A 12 -15.21 16.79 -30.98
CA MET A 12 -14.34 17.92 -31.30
C MET A 12 -14.75 18.37 -32.70
N ASP A 13 -15.36 19.55 -32.79
CA ASP A 13 -15.15 20.53 -33.86
C ASP A 13 -16.03 21.75 -33.59
N ALA A 14 -15.40 22.78 -33.03
CA ALA A 14 -15.95 24.11 -32.90
C ALA A 14 -15.23 25.02 -33.90
N ALA A 15 -15.82 25.21 -35.08
CA ALA A 15 -15.55 26.36 -35.92
C ALA A 15 -16.70 26.64 -36.91
N SER A 16 -17.04 27.93 -36.98
CA SER A 16 -17.77 28.64 -38.05
C SER A 16 -19.28 28.86 -37.90
N ARG A 17 -19.67 30.10 -38.27
CA ARG A 17 -21.01 30.76 -38.30
C ARG A 17 -21.38 31.45 -36.97
N GLY A 18 -21.34 32.77 -36.80
CA GLY A 18 -21.53 33.87 -37.75
C GLY A 18 -23.01 34.24 -37.84
N GLY A 19 -23.48 35.21 -37.04
CA GLY A 19 -24.85 35.70 -37.07
C GLY A 19 -25.17 36.74 -35.98
N THR A 20 -25.60 37.92 -36.42
CA THR A 20 -25.70 39.23 -35.76
C THR A 20 -26.98 39.46 -34.96
N GLY A 21 -26.93 40.24 -33.85
CA GLY A 21 -28.12 40.89 -33.27
C GLY A 21 -27.93 41.46 -31.85
N PRO A 22 -28.21 42.76 -31.58
CA PRO A 22 -27.82 43.44 -30.35
C PRO A 22 -28.88 43.32 -29.24
N SER A 23 -28.48 42.85 -28.05
CA SER A 23 -29.29 42.96 -26.84
C SER A 23 -28.42 43.47 -25.70
N ARG A 24 -28.62 44.75 -25.37
CA ARG A 24 -28.05 45.43 -24.21
C ARG A 24 -28.71 44.90 -22.93
N ARG A 25 -27.96 44.18 -22.09
CA ARG A 25 -28.23 44.00 -20.65
C ARG A 25 -26.91 43.89 -19.88
N PRO A 26 -26.90 44.24 -18.58
CA PRO A 26 -25.88 45.11 -17.99
C PRO A 26 -24.63 44.37 -17.54
N GLN A 27 -23.50 45.08 -17.67
CA GLN A 27 -22.21 44.75 -17.05
C GLN A 27 -22.38 44.55 -15.54
N ARG A 28 -22.35 43.28 -15.11
CA ARG A 28 -21.98 42.94 -13.73
C ARG A 28 -20.49 42.64 -13.73
N ARG A 29 -19.72 43.53 -13.10
CA ARG A 29 -18.31 43.32 -12.76
C ARG A 29 -18.20 42.06 -11.89
N PRO A 30 -17.35 41.08 -12.20
CA PRO A 30 -16.89 40.15 -11.17
C PRO A 30 -15.89 40.93 -10.29
N LEU A 31 -16.42 41.49 -9.20
CA LEU A 31 -15.59 41.85 -8.05
C LEU A 31 -14.99 40.54 -7.53
N GLN A 32 -13.68 40.41 -7.74
CA GLN A 32 -12.71 39.84 -6.82
C GLN A 32 -13.32 39.10 -5.61
N ALA A 33 -13.39 37.78 -5.74
CA ALA A 33 -13.48 36.86 -4.59
C ALA A 33 -12.43 35.76 -4.76
N ALA A 34 -11.19 36.17 -5.05
CA ALA A 34 -10.00 35.34 -4.96
C ALA A 34 -9.19 35.80 -3.74
N ALA A 35 -9.79 35.69 -2.56
CA ALA A 35 -9.12 35.94 -1.29
C ALA A 35 -10.00 35.42 -0.14
N LEU A 36 -10.10 34.09 0.03
CA LEU A 36 -10.58 33.47 1.28
C LEU A 36 -10.44 31.94 1.24
N LEU A 37 -9.19 31.46 1.14
CA LEU A 37 -8.86 30.07 1.46
C LEU A 37 -7.40 29.92 1.95
N CYS A 38 -6.87 30.96 2.59
CA CYS A 38 -5.53 30.91 3.20
C CYS A 38 -5.51 31.21 4.71
N LEU A 39 -6.60 31.55 5.40
CA LEU A 39 -6.50 32.06 6.77
C LEU A 39 -7.60 31.56 7.69
N ALA A 40 -7.44 30.32 8.16
CA ALA A 40 -7.94 29.92 9.48
C ALA A 40 -6.95 28.96 10.17
N TRP A 41 -5.65 29.19 10.01
CA TRP A 41 -4.67 28.78 11.01
C TRP A 41 -4.68 29.82 12.12
N ARG A 42 -5.70 29.79 12.99
CA ARG A 42 -5.59 30.41 14.31
C ARG A 42 -4.70 29.51 15.15
N ALA A 43 -3.41 29.77 15.12
CA ALA A 43 -2.55 29.38 16.24
C ALA A 43 -3.09 30.13 17.46
N THR A 44 -3.74 29.40 18.37
CA THR A 44 -4.07 29.90 19.70
C THR A 44 -2.75 30.06 20.46
N ALA A 45 -2.13 31.23 20.31
CA ALA A 45 -1.00 31.63 21.12
C ALA A 45 -1.54 32.08 22.48
N GLU A 46 -1.39 31.24 23.49
CA GLU A 46 -1.52 31.69 24.88
C GLU A 46 -0.25 32.48 25.23
N GLU A 47 -0.42 33.76 25.59
CA GLU A 47 0.69 34.59 26.06
C GLU A 47 1.00 34.23 27.51
N GLU A 48 1.93 33.29 27.73
CA GLU A 48 2.62 33.15 29.02
C GLU A 48 3.81 34.14 29.08
N GLY A 49 3.96 34.82 30.22
CA GLY A 49 4.79 36.02 30.42
C GLY A 49 6.33 35.90 30.29
N ASP A 50 6.88 35.03 29.44
CA ASP A 50 8.33 34.87 29.25
C ASP A 50 8.89 35.52 27.96
N GLY A 51 8.06 36.23 27.19
CA GLY A 51 8.48 36.85 25.93
C GLY A 51 8.67 35.86 24.77
N SER A 52 8.28 34.60 24.94
CA SER A 52 8.19 33.61 23.87
C SER A 52 6.75 33.42 23.42
N VAL A 53 6.56 33.01 22.16
CA VAL A 53 5.25 32.61 21.64
C VAL A 53 5.28 31.09 21.52
N ARG A 54 4.38 30.41 22.26
CA ARG A 54 4.11 28.99 22.04
C ARG A 54 3.16 28.83 20.87
N GLY A 55 3.59 28.06 19.88
CA GLY A 55 2.76 27.66 18.76
C GLY A 55 2.50 26.16 18.76
N THR A 56 1.40 25.77 18.14
CA THR A 56 1.01 24.36 17.96
C THR A 56 0.77 24.10 16.48
N ILE A 57 1.47 23.11 15.91
CA ILE A 57 1.30 22.65 14.53
C ILE A 57 0.54 21.33 14.57
N LYS A 58 -0.63 21.27 13.93
CA LYS A 58 -1.39 20.03 13.72
C LYS A 58 -1.24 19.59 12.27
N TYR A 59 -0.69 18.39 12.05
CA TYR A 59 -0.67 17.77 10.73
C TYR A 59 -1.99 17.05 10.51
N LEU A 60 -2.71 17.44 9.46
CA LEU A 60 -3.87 16.71 8.96
C LEU A 60 -3.39 15.65 7.97
N TRP A 61 -3.86 14.42 8.16
CA TRP A 61 -3.58 13.24 7.32
C TRP A 61 -2.09 12.85 7.25
N PRO A 62 -1.35 12.83 8.38
CA PRO A 62 0.00 12.31 8.40
C PRO A 62 -0.03 10.80 8.11
N ILE A 63 0.79 10.39 7.15
CA ILE A 63 1.02 8.96 6.90
C ILE A 63 2.09 8.46 7.89
N HIS A 64 1.73 7.50 8.73
CA HIS A 64 2.70 6.80 9.56
C HIS A 64 3.42 5.73 8.73
N PHE A 65 4.59 6.07 8.23
CA PHE A 65 5.50 5.13 7.57
C PHE A 65 6.60 4.70 8.56
N SER A 66 6.83 3.39 8.70
CA SER A 66 7.93 2.83 9.50
C SER A 66 8.81 1.97 8.61
N SER A 67 10.13 2.12 8.73
CA SER A 67 11.14 1.24 8.10
C SER A 67 12.00 0.65 9.21
N VAL A 68 12.14 -0.66 9.22
CA VAL A 68 12.85 -1.40 10.26
C VAL A 68 13.87 -2.33 9.61
N PRO A 69 15.15 -2.25 10.00
CA PRO A 69 16.16 -3.21 9.55
C PRO A 69 15.88 -4.57 10.21
N LEU A 70 15.33 -5.52 9.45
CA LEU A 70 14.97 -6.83 9.97
C LEU A 70 16.14 -7.81 9.87
N THR A 71 16.79 -7.88 8.71
CA THR A 71 17.93 -8.80 8.45
C THR A 71 19.06 -8.15 7.65
N THR A 72 19.19 -6.82 7.71
CA THR A 72 20.19 -6.09 6.93
C THR A 72 21.62 -6.44 7.38
N LYS A 73 22.54 -6.67 6.44
CA LYS A 73 23.92 -7.13 6.75
C LYS A 73 24.84 -6.08 7.40
N ASN A 74 24.59 -4.79 7.17
CA ASN A 74 25.54 -3.71 7.47
C ASN A 74 25.07 -2.75 8.57
N GLN A 75 24.11 -3.16 9.39
CA GLN A 75 23.57 -2.37 10.50
C GLN A 75 22.94 -3.29 11.55
N ASP A 76 22.69 -2.77 12.76
CA ASP A 76 21.98 -3.51 13.80
C ASP A 76 20.58 -3.88 13.30
N SER A 77 20.32 -5.19 13.22
CA SER A 77 19.08 -5.76 12.73
C SER A 77 18.40 -6.62 13.78
N LEU A 78 17.08 -6.77 13.70
CA LEU A 78 16.31 -7.56 14.67
C LEU A 78 16.59 -9.06 14.61
N ASP A 79 17.02 -9.55 13.45
CA ASP A 79 17.44 -10.93 13.20
C ASP A 79 18.67 -10.94 12.27
N GLY A 80 19.36 -12.09 12.19
CA GLY A 80 20.55 -12.22 11.36
C GLY A 80 20.25 -12.36 9.86
N PRO A 81 21.22 -12.04 8.98
CA PRO A 81 21.07 -12.07 7.53
C PRO A 81 20.76 -13.46 6.96
N GLU A 82 21.05 -14.53 7.69
CA GLU A 82 20.72 -15.92 7.35
C GLU A 82 19.21 -16.14 7.24
N LEU A 83 18.41 -15.45 8.07
CA LEU A 83 16.96 -15.49 8.00
C LEU A 83 16.46 -14.91 6.67
N GLY A 84 17.03 -13.77 6.25
CA GLY A 84 16.72 -13.13 4.97
C GLY A 84 17.10 -14.02 3.78
N ALA A 85 18.31 -14.58 3.79
CA ALA A 85 18.77 -15.47 2.73
C ALA A 85 17.85 -16.69 2.54
N GLU A 86 17.42 -17.32 3.64
CA GLU A 86 16.53 -18.49 3.57
C GLU A 86 15.12 -18.12 3.07
N LEU A 87 14.57 -17.00 3.53
CA LEU A 87 13.27 -16.50 3.05
C LEU A 87 13.34 -16.11 1.56
N ALA A 88 14.42 -15.46 1.13
CA ALA A 88 14.62 -15.16 -0.29
C ALA A 88 14.65 -16.44 -1.13
N ARG A 89 15.35 -17.49 -0.67
CA ARG A 89 15.41 -18.79 -1.34
C ARG A 89 14.03 -19.45 -1.44
N ILE A 90 13.27 -19.49 -0.34
CA ILE A 90 11.91 -20.06 -0.31
C ILE A 90 10.98 -19.30 -1.27
N GLY A 91 10.97 -17.97 -1.20
CA GLY A 91 10.12 -17.13 -2.03
C GLY A 91 10.44 -17.28 -3.52
N HIS A 92 11.73 -17.26 -3.89
CA HIS A 92 12.17 -17.47 -5.27
C HIS A 92 11.78 -18.86 -5.78
N ALA A 93 12.05 -19.92 -5.00
CA ALA A 93 11.73 -21.29 -5.41
C ALA A 93 10.22 -21.52 -5.60
N GLY A 94 9.39 -20.96 -4.72
CA GLY A 94 7.93 -21.06 -4.86
C GLY A 94 7.38 -20.28 -6.05
N HIS A 95 7.93 -19.09 -6.33
CA HIS A 95 7.59 -18.34 -7.53
C HIS A 95 7.97 -19.10 -8.80
N ASP A 96 9.17 -19.67 -8.86
CA ASP A 96 9.63 -20.49 -9.99
C ASP A 96 8.73 -21.73 -10.20
N ARG A 97 8.38 -22.42 -9.11
CA ARG A 97 7.46 -23.57 -9.14
C ARG A 97 6.09 -23.16 -9.67
N TYR A 98 5.55 -22.04 -9.20
CA TYR A 98 4.27 -21.52 -9.67
C TYR A 98 4.32 -21.24 -11.18
N MET A 99 5.32 -20.47 -11.63
CA MET A 99 5.46 -20.07 -13.02
C MET A 99 5.65 -21.25 -13.98
N ARG A 100 6.42 -22.26 -13.59
CA ARG A 100 6.75 -23.39 -14.47
C ARG A 100 5.67 -24.47 -14.51
N SER A 101 5.02 -24.72 -13.38
CA SER A 101 4.17 -25.90 -13.22
C SER A 101 2.70 -25.58 -13.01
N ILE A 102 2.38 -24.52 -12.26
CA ILE A 102 1.01 -24.26 -11.80
C ILE A 102 0.30 -23.28 -12.73
N LEU A 103 0.91 -22.11 -12.99
CA LEU A 103 0.33 -21.08 -13.84
C LEU A 103 -0.11 -21.61 -15.22
N PRO A 104 0.69 -22.43 -15.95
CA PRO A 104 0.23 -22.98 -17.23
C PRO A 104 -1.05 -23.83 -17.12
N GLN A 105 -1.21 -24.56 -16.01
CA GLN A 105 -2.42 -25.34 -15.73
C GLN A 105 -3.61 -24.43 -15.42
N GLU A 106 -3.40 -23.38 -14.61
CA GLU A 106 -4.45 -22.40 -14.31
C GLU A 106 -4.96 -21.71 -15.57
N LEU A 107 -4.05 -21.29 -16.46
CA LEU A 107 -4.39 -20.64 -17.72
C LEU A 107 -5.06 -21.59 -18.73
N ALA A 108 -4.79 -22.89 -18.66
CA ALA A 108 -5.41 -23.88 -19.54
C ALA A 108 -6.85 -24.24 -19.10
N GLN A 109 -7.15 -24.19 -17.81
CA GLN A 109 -8.44 -24.60 -17.26
C GLN A 109 -9.40 -23.43 -16.99
N ASP A 110 -8.89 -22.23 -16.68
CA ASP A 110 -9.69 -21.03 -16.46
C ASP A 110 -9.51 -20.03 -17.60
N GLU A 111 -10.37 -20.12 -18.62
CA GLU A 111 -10.34 -19.22 -19.77
C GLU A 111 -10.55 -17.76 -19.41
N GLN A 112 -11.36 -17.46 -18.38
CA GLN A 112 -11.59 -16.08 -17.96
C GLN A 112 -10.30 -15.50 -17.40
N PHE A 113 -9.66 -16.23 -16.49
CA PHE A 113 -8.37 -15.84 -15.94
C PHE A 113 -7.28 -15.72 -17.00
N ALA A 114 -7.25 -16.63 -17.99
CA ALA A 114 -6.32 -16.53 -19.10
C ALA A 114 -6.49 -15.23 -19.91
N ARG A 115 -7.74 -14.83 -20.21
CA ARG A 115 -8.03 -13.54 -20.87
C ARG A 115 -7.55 -12.35 -20.04
N GLU A 116 -7.84 -12.35 -18.74
CA GLU A 116 -7.40 -11.28 -17.82
C GLU A 116 -5.87 -11.21 -17.74
N TYR A 117 -5.20 -12.36 -17.59
CA TYR A 117 -3.75 -12.47 -17.52
C TYR A 117 -3.07 -11.91 -18.78
N HIS A 118 -3.55 -12.28 -19.97
CA HIS A 118 -2.97 -11.80 -21.23
C HIS A 118 -3.27 -10.33 -21.53
N ALA A 119 -4.35 -9.77 -20.97
CA ALA A 119 -4.67 -8.34 -21.08
C ALA A 119 -3.86 -7.45 -20.11
N MET A 120 -3.29 -8.03 -19.05
CA MET A 120 -2.51 -7.31 -18.05
C MET A 120 -1.05 -7.07 -18.48
N ASP A 121 -0.41 -6.08 -17.85
CA ASP A 121 0.97 -5.66 -18.12
C ASP A 121 2.00 -6.34 -17.19
N HIS A 122 3.06 -5.60 -16.81
CA HIS A 122 4.17 -6.01 -15.95
C HIS A 122 3.80 -6.51 -14.55
N SER A 123 2.59 -6.25 -14.02
CA SER A 123 2.20 -6.77 -12.69
C SER A 123 1.50 -8.12 -12.72
N ARG A 124 1.17 -8.65 -13.91
CA ARG A 124 0.27 -9.81 -14.07
C ARG A 124 0.76 -11.07 -13.36
N VAL A 125 2.07 -11.31 -13.37
CA VAL A 125 2.68 -12.51 -12.78
C VAL A 125 2.50 -12.50 -11.27
N ASN A 126 2.77 -11.38 -10.60
CA ASN A 126 2.59 -11.27 -9.15
C ASN A 126 1.12 -11.32 -8.75
N LEU A 127 0.21 -10.78 -9.57
CA LEU A 127 -1.24 -10.90 -9.34
C LEU A 127 -1.72 -12.35 -9.44
N ALA A 128 -1.30 -13.06 -10.49
CA ALA A 128 -1.55 -14.48 -10.68
C ALA A 128 -0.99 -15.31 -9.50
N PHE A 129 0.26 -15.04 -9.12
CA PHE A 129 0.91 -15.74 -8.01
C PHE A 129 0.21 -15.47 -6.67
N ASN A 130 -0.25 -14.24 -6.42
CA ASN A 130 -1.03 -13.90 -5.23
C ASN A 130 -2.37 -14.66 -5.20
N ARG A 131 -3.06 -14.78 -6.34
CA ARG A 131 -4.29 -15.56 -6.46
C ARG A 131 -4.10 -17.02 -6.06
N TRP A 132 -3.04 -17.67 -6.52
CA TRP A 132 -2.70 -19.03 -6.08
C TRP A 132 -2.37 -19.07 -4.57
N GLN A 133 -1.55 -18.14 -4.07
CA GLN A 133 -1.17 -18.08 -2.65
C GLN A 133 -2.34 -17.86 -1.69
N LYS A 134 -3.39 -17.14 -2.10
CA LYS A 134 -4.61 -16.99 -1.30
C LYS A 134 -5.30 -18.31 -1.06
N ARG A 135 -5.37 -19.19 -2.08
CA ARG A 135 -5.91 -20.56 -1.92
C ARG A 135 -5.05 -21.40 -1.00
N VAL A 136 -3.73 -21.39 -1.23
CA VAL A 136 -2.77 -22.09 -0.37
C VAL A 136 -2.95 -21.67 1.08
N PHE A 137 -3.06 -20.36 1.33
CA PHE A 137 -3.26 -19.82 2.66
C PHE A 137 -4.62 -20.21 3.24
N ALA A 138 -5.70 -20.13 2.45
CA ALA A 138 -7.05 -20.50 2.88
C ALA A 138 -7.11 -21.97 3.33
N GLU A 139 -6.55 -22.87 2.52
CA GLU A 139 -6.46 -24.31 2.83
C GLU A 139 -5.57 -24.57 4.05
N THR A 140 -4.36 -24.00 4.06
CA THR A 140 -3.39 -24.22 5.16
C THR A 140 -3.90 -23.70 6.50
N MET A 141 -4.63 -22.58 6.50
CA MET A 141 -5.12 -21.95 7.73
C MET A 141 -6.55 -22.36 8.09
N GLY A 142 -7.23 -23.14 7.25
CA GLY A 142 -8.62 -23.55 7.46
C GLY A 142 -9.59 -22.36 7.50
N ILE A 143 -9.37 -21.35 6.65
CA ILE A 143 -10.23 -20.16 6.56
C ILE A 143 -10.96 -20.12 5.22
N PRO A 144 -12.19 -19.58 5.15
CA PRO A 144 -12.89 -19.40 3.88
C PRO A 144 -12.10 -18.51 2.92
N LEU A 145 -12.11 -18.85 1.64
CA LEU A 145 -11.35 -18.12 0.61
C LEU A 145 -11.85 -16.67 0.47
N GLU A 146 -13.14 -16.44 0.72
CA GLU A 146 -13.79 -15.13 0.72
C GLU A 146 -13.20 -14.19 1.78
N GLU A 147 -12.68 -14.74 2.88
CA GLU A 147 -12.01 -13.95 3.92
C GLU A 147 -10.62 -13.44 3.51
N VAL A 148 -10.04 -13.97 2.43
CA VAL A 148 -8.75 -13.49 1.87
C VAL A 148 -8.88 -12.85 0.49
N ALA A 149 -9.98 -13.10 -0.21
CA ALA A 149 -10.34 -12.49 -1.49
C ALA A 149 -10.44 -10.96 -1.41
N GLN A 150 -9.93 -10.21 -2.37
CA GLN A 150 -10.25 -8.78 -2.47
C GLN A 150 -11.74 -8.60 -2.82
N ARG A 151 -12.30 -7.43 -2.51
CA ARG A 151 -13.71 -7.15 -2.82
C ARG A 151 -13.94 -7.27 -4.32
N GLY A 152 -14.82 -8.17 -4.73
CA GLY A 152 -15.12 -8.43 -6.14
C GLY A 152 -14.11 -9.33 -6.86
N GLU A 153 -13.13 -9.89 -6.15
CA GLU A 153 -12.21 -10.87 -6.72
C GLU A 153 -12.93 -12.22 -6.89
N TYR A 154 -12.89 -12.76 -8.10
CA TYR A 154 -13.43 -14.07 -8.42
C TYR A 154 -12.37 -15.16 -8.23
N PHE A 155 -12.77 -16.24 -7.59
CA PHE A 155 -11.98 -17.45 -7.44
C PHE A 155 -12.80 -18.62 -8.02
N PRO A 156 -12.33 -19.31 -9.08
CA PRO A 156 -12.97 -20.55 -9.50
C PRO A 156 -12.87 -21.64 -8.42
N GLU A 157 -13.48 -22.79 -8.64
CA GLU A 157 -13.19 -23.97 -7.83
C GLU A 157 -11.71 -24.38 -7.95
N PRO A 158 -11.16 -25.14 -6.98
CA PRO A 158 -9.83 -25.74 -7.12
C PRO A 158 -9.73 -26.52 -8.43
N LEU A 159 -8.71 -26.19 -9.21
CA LEU A 159 -8.50 -26.82 -10.52
C LEU A 159 -8.00 -28.26 -10.37
N GLU A 160 -8.48 -29.15 -11.22
CA GLU A 160 -8.10 -30.56 -11.18
C GLU A 160 -6.61 -30.70 -11.48
N GLY A 161 -5.89 -31.41 -10.62
CA GLY A 161 -4.45 -31.64 -10.74
C GLY A 161 -3.55 -30.48 -10.28
N ALA A 162 -4.11 -29.31 -9.97
CA ALA A 162 -3.33 -28.19 -9.44
C ALA A 162 -3.01 -28.41 -7.95
N ASN A 163 -1.74 -28.25 -7.57
CA ASN A 163 -1.31 -28.35 -6.18
C ASN A 163 -1.43 -26.99 -5.46
N TYR A 164 -2.35 -26.90 -4.50
CA TYR A 164 -2.56 -25.73 -3.65
C TYR A 164 -1.89 -25.85 -2.27
N SER A 165 -0.75 -26.56 -2.18
CA SER A 165 0.07 -26.62 -0.98
C SER A 165 1.41 -25.89 -1.14
N TRP A 166 1.93 -25.36 -0.03
CA TRP A 166 3.27 -24.79 0.03
C TRP A 166 3.96 -25.08 1.37
N PRO A 167 4.19 -26.37 1.69
CA PRO A 167 4.80 -26.76 2.96
C PRO A 167 6.17 -26.11 3.17
N GLU A 168 6.96 -25.93 2.11
CA GLU A 168 8.28 -25.30 2.18
C GLU A 168 8.23 -23.88 2.75
N LEU A 169 7.09 -23.18 2.58
CA LEU A 169 6.86 -21.87 3.20
C LEU A 169 6.25 -22.02 4.60
N TYR A 170 5.10 -22.68 4.72
CA TYR A 170 4.32 -22.66 5.97
C TYR A 170 4.92 -23.50 7.10
N GLU A 171 5.68 -24.55 6.76
CA GLU A 171 6.34 -25.40 7.75
C GLU A 171 7.72 -24.87 8.15
N SER A 172 8.32 -23.98 7.33
CA SER A 172 9.64 -23.40 7.55
C SER A 172 9.76 -22.65 8.87
N THR A 173 10.85 -22.92 9.59
CA THR A 173 11.23 -22.20 10.81
C THR A 173 11.49 -20.72 10.54
N ALA A 174 12.07 -20.39 9.38
CA ALA A 174 12.34 -19.03 8.95
C ALA A 174 11.03 -18.23 8.78
N PHE A 175 10.02 -18.82 8.12
CA PHE A 175 8.74 -18.16 7.93
C PHE A 175 7.96 -18.01 9.24
N LYS A 176 7.98 -19.02 10.11
CA LYS A 176 7.40 -18.93 11.47
C LYS A 176 8.05 -17.80 12.28
N ARG A 177 9.38 -17.63 12.18
CA ARG A 177 10.11 -16.51 12.80
C ARG A 177 9.71 -15.16 12.20
N LEU A 178 9.60 -15.04 10.88
CA LEU A 178 9.11 -13.84 10.22
C LEU A 178 7.69 -13.46 10.70
N ARG A 179 6.76 -14.42 10.76
CA ARG A 179 5.38 -14.18 11.25
C ARG A 179 5.36 -13.64 12.68
N LYS A 180 6.22 -14.16 13.56
CA LYS A 180 6.39 -13.66 14.92
C LYS A 180 6.82 -12.18 14.91
N ARG A 181 7.83 -11.83 14.11
CA ARG A 181 8.33 -10.44 13.97
C ARG A 181 7.29 -9.49 13.40
N ILE A 182 6.56 -9.92 12.37
CA ILE A 182 5.46 -9.14 11.81
C ILE A 182 4.42 -8.85 12.90
N THR A 183 4.08 -9.85 13.71
CA THR A 183 3.12 -9.69 14.82
C THR A 183 3.63 -8.68 15.86
N GLU A 184 4.88 -8.79 16.28
CA GLU A 184 5.52 -7.87 17.25
C GLU A 184 5.53 -6.43 16.73
N LEU A 185 5.98 -6.23 15.49
CA LEU A 185 6.07 -4.92 14.86
C LEU A 185 4.69 -4.32 14.57
N ALA A 186 3.71 -5.15 14.18
CA ALA A 186 2.34 -4.71 13.97
C ALA A 186 1.70 -4.18 15.26
N ARG A 187 1.96 -4.82 16.42
CA ARG A 187 1.51 -4.32 17.72
C ARG A 187 2.09 -2.94 18.01
N LEU A 188 3.39 -2.76 17.79
CA LEU A 188 4.06 -1.47 18.00
C LEU A 188 3.52 -0.39 17.05
N TYR A 189 3.32 -0.74 15.79
CA TYR A 189 2.77 0.17 14.78
C TYR A 189 1.36 0.61 15.17
N ASN A 190 0.45 -0.34 15.44
CA ASN A 190 -0.94 -0.05 15.79
C ASN A 190 -1.04 0.78 17.07
N ARG A 191 -0.22 0.49 18.09
CA ARG A 191 -0.14 1.30 19.31
C ARG A 191 0.23 2.76 19.01
N ARG A 192 1.21 2.98 18.14
CA ARG A 192 1.64 4.33 17.73
C ARG A 192 0.59 5.04 16.88
N SER A 193 -0.18 4.29 16.10
CA SER A 193 -1.29 4.80 15.29
C SER A 193 -2.58 5.02 16.09
N GLY A 194 -2.56 4.85 17.42
CA GLY A 194 -3.70 5.15 18.30
C GLY A 194 -4.70 4.00 18.49
N TYR A 195 -4.46 2.84 17.88
CA TYR A 195 -5.30 1.67 18.13
C TYR A 195 -5.14 1.20 19.59
N PRO A 196 -6.24 0.87 20.28
CA PRO A 196 -6.16 0.32 21.61
C PRO A 196 -5.43 -1.01 21.56
N VAL A 197 -4.28 -1.07 22.21
CA VAL A 197 -3.65 -2.36 22.51
C VAL A 197 -4.47 -2.93 23.65
N ASN A 198 -5.38 -3.85 23.35
CA ASN A 198 -6.08 -4.59 24.40
C ASN A 198 -5.02 -5.09 25.39
N SER A 199 -5.15 -4.64 26.64
CA SER A 199 -4.14 -4.80 27.70
C SER A 199 -4.03 -6.22 28.22
N THR A 200 -4.59 -7.21 27.51
CA THR A 200 -4.38 -8.60 27.83
C THR A 200 -2.90 -8.92 27.63
N ALA A 201 -2.32 -9.71 28.53
CA ALA A 201 -0.90 -10.11 28.46
C ALA A 201 -0.52 -10.71 27.08
N ASP A 202 -1.51 -11.30 26.39
CA ASP A 202 -1.34 -11.92 25.08
C ASP A 202 -1.49 -10.95 23.89
N GLY A 203 -2.01 -9.74 24.13
CA GLY A 203 -2.37 -8.76 23.09
C GLY A 203 -3.47 -9.24 22.13
N PRO A 204 -3.89 -8.40 21.17
CA PRO A 204 -4.82 -8.84 20.13
C PRO A 204 -4.19 -9.96 19.28
N ARG A 205 -4.98 -11.01 19.03
CA ARG A 205 -4.64 -12.08 18.08
C ARG A 205 -4.96 -11.60 16.66
N TYR A 206 -4.01 -10.93 16.02
CA TYR A 206 -4.18 -10.48 14.64
C TYR A 206 -4.36 -11.66 13.69
N ARG A 207 -5.22 -11.49 12.68
CA ARG A 207 -5.22 -12.37 11.50
C ARG A 207 -4.27 -11.76 10.49
N ILE A 208 -3.20 -12.49 10.15
CA ILE A 208 -2.14 -11.99 9.28
C ILE A 208 -2.09 -12.85 8.02
N PHE A 209 -2.45 -12.26 6.90
CA PHE A 209 -2.25 -12.85 5.58
C PHE A 209 -0.89 -12.37 5.05
N THR A 210 -0.02 -13.30 4.67
CA THR A 210 1.31 -13.03 4.12
C THR A 210 1.44 -13.75 2.79
N TRP A 211 1.92 -13.05 1.78
CA TRP A 211 2.21 -13.59 0.45
C TRP A 211 3.57 -13.09 -0.04
N VAL A 212 4.08 -13.74 -1.08
CA VAL A 212 5.35 -13.47 -1.72
C VAL A 212 5.08 -12.81 -3.08
N GLU A 213 5.86 -11.80 -3.38
CA GLU A 213 6.00 -11.20 -4.71
C GLU A 213 7.45 -11.34 -5.15
N ALA A 214 7.66 -11.63 -6.43
CA ALA A 214 8.97 -11.67 -7.05
C ALA A 214 8.99 -10.69 -8.22
N TYR A 215 9.96 -9.78 -8.22
CA TYR A 215 10.13 -8.80 -9.28
C TYR A 215 11.35 -9.16 -10.11
N LEU A 216 11.10 -9.73 -11.30
CA LEU A 216 12.13 -9.92 -12.31
C LEU A 216 12.48 -8.57 -12.95
N LYS A 217 13.50 -8.55 -13.80
CA LYS A 217 13.88 -7.34 -14.53
C LYS A 217 12.70 -6.75 -15.30
N GLY A 218 12.40 -5.47 -15.04
CA GLY A 218 11.31 -4.75 -15.67
C GLY A 218 9.94 -4.95 -15.02
N ASP A 219 9.79 -5.91 -14.10
CA ASP A 219 8.54 -6.09 -13.37
C ASP A 219 8.32 -4.92 -12.41
N ALA A 220 7.05 -4.53 -12.27
CA ALA A 220 6.62 -3.40 -11.47
C ALA A 220 5.29 -3.73 -10.77
N LEU A 221 4.88 -2.86 -9.85
CA LEU A 221 3.54 -2.88 -9.27
C LEU A 221 2.82 -1.60 -9.66
N ARG A 222 1.61 -1.73 -10.21
CA ARG A 222 0.75 -0.58 -10.52
C ARG A 222 0.30 0.15 -9.25
N PRO A 223 0.00 1.45 -9.33
CA PRO A 223 -0.65 2.18 -8.25
C PRO A 223 -1.91 1.47 -7.77
N GLY A 224 -2.01 1.29 -6.46
CA GLY A 224 -3.16 0.69 -5.81
C GLY A 224 -3.19 0.99 -4.32
N SER A 225 -4.39 0.97 -3.76
CA SER A 225 -4.65 1.01 -2.33
C SER A 225 -5.48 -0.22 -1.93
N ARG A 226 -5.53 -0.49 -0.63
CA ARG A 226 -6.34 -1.57 -0.08
C ARG A 226 -7.27 -1.00 1.00
N THR A 227 -8.57 -1.24 0.84
CA THR A 227 -9.62 -0.73 1.76
C THR A 227 -10.47 -1.86 2.33
N ASP A 228 -9.91 -3.06 2.45
CA ASP A 228 -10.61 -4.28 2.89
C ASP A 228 -10.42 -4.55 4.39
N SER A 229 -10.45 -3.50 5.21
CA SER A 229 -10.52 -3.59 6.68
C SER A 229 -9.25 -4.04 7.42
N ALA A 230 -8.10 -4.16 6.74
CA ALA A 230 -6.82 -4.39 7.43
C ALA A 230 -6.29 -3.09 8.07
N TYR A 231 -5.74 -3.20 9.28
CA TYR A 231 -5.16 -2.08 10.04
C TYR A 231 -3.89 -1.52 9.40
N LEU A 232 -3.05 -2.39 8.86
CA LEU A 232 -1.80 -2.00 8.22
C LEU A 232 -1.41 -3.00 7.13
N MET A 233 -0.60 -2.50 6.20
CA MET A 233 0.11 -3.28 5.21
C MET A 233 1.61 -3.20 5.50
N GLY A 234 2.33 -4.26 5.17
CA GLY A 234 3.78 -4.21 5.20
C GLY A 234 4.42 -5.03 4.11
N ARG A 235 5.69 -4.73 3.89
CA ARG A 235 6.54 -5.38 2.89
C ARG A 235 7.90 -5.64 3.52
N TYR A 236 8.37 -6.87 3.45
CA TYR A 236 9.70 -7.25 3.87
C TYR A 236 10.49 -7.72 2.66
N PHE A 237 11.69 -7.17 2.45
CA PHE A 237 12.52 -7.43 1.27
C PHE A 237 13.75 -8.28 1.64
N PRO A 238 13.61 -9.62 1.77
CA PRO A 238 14.74 -10.50 2.10
C PRO A 238 15.83 -10.60 1.03
N ALA A 239 15.51 -10.15 -0.19
CA ALA A 239 16.48 -10.01 -1.28
C ALA A 239 16.06 -8.84 -2.17
N ALA A 240 16.86 -7.78 -2.18
CA ALA A 240 16.72 -6.68 -3.11
C ALA A 240 18.09 -6.06 -3.41
N THR A 241 18.29 -5.63 -4.65
CA THR A 241 19.50 -4.87 -5.01
C THR A 241 19.23 -3.38 -4.77
N LYS A 242 20.12 -2.71 -4.02
CA LYS A 242 20.03 -1.26 -3.76
C LYS A 242 19.94 -0.50 -5.09
N GLY A 243 18.91 0.34 -5.22
CA GLY A 243 18.65 1.09 -6.46
C GLY A 243 17.77 0.34 -7.48
N GLY A 244 17.47 -0.94 -7.27
CA GLY A 244 16.65 -1.74 -8.18
C GLY A 244 15.18 -1.40 -8.16
N LEU A 245 14.64 -1.18 -6.96
CA LEU A 245 13.23 -0.90 -6.72
C LEU A 245 13.07 0.33 -5.82
N LYS A 246 11.99 1.07 -6.05
CA LYS A 246 11.51 2.11 -5.14
C LYS A 246 10.06 1.83 -4.81
N LEU A 247 9.74 1.87 -3.52
CA LEU A 247 8.36 1.86 -3.05
C LEU A 247 7.90 3.33 -2.97
N ASN A 248 6.89 3.67 -3.74
CA ASN A 248 6.38 5.02 -3.86
C ASN A 248 5.00 5.11 -3.26
N PHE A 249 4.71 6.23 -2.60
CA PHE A 249 3.44 6.54 -1.98
C PHE A 249 2.90 7.84 -2.54
N GLU A 250 1.67 7.81 -3.03
CA GLU A 250 1.00 9.00 -3.56
C GLU A 250 0.39 9.81 -2.42
N ASP A 251 0.36 11.13 -2.58
CA ASP A 251 -0.29 12.02 -1.63
C ASP A 251 -1.80 11.76 -1.58
N PRO A 252 -2.36 11.28 -0.45
CA PRO A 252 -3.78 10.94 -0.35
C PRO A 252 -4.69 12.15 -0.44
N ARG A 253 -4.15 13.37 -0.36
CA ARG A 253 -4.92 14.63 -0.45
C ARG A 253 -5.26 15.02 -1.89
N GLY A 254 -4.79 14.25 -2.87
CA GLY A 254 -5.10 14.41 -4.28
C GLY A 254 -3.97 15.00 -5.11
N ILE A 255 -4.21 15.17 -6.41
CA ILE A 255 -3.20 15.53 -7.41
C ILE A 255 -2.93 17.04 -7.54
N ASN A 256 -3.83 17.88 -7.02
CA ASN A 256 -3.77 19.32 -7.24
C ASN A 256 -2.77 19.99 -6.28
N PRO A 257 -1.95 20.95 -6.75
CA PRO A 257 -1.04 21.70 -5.89
C PRO A 257 -1.75 22.36 -4.69
N PRO A 258 -1.15 22.37 -3.49
CA PRO A 258 0.23 21.98 -3.18
C PRO A 258 0.46 20.47 -2.95
N TYR A 259 -0.58 19.65 -3.19
CA TYR A 259 -0.54 18.18 -3.08
C TYR A 259 -0.01 17.52 -4.36
N GLY A 260 -0.24 16.21 -4.52
CA GLY A 260 0.18 15.45 -5.70
C GLY A 260 1.65 15.05 -5.72
N LYS A 261 2.35 15.20 -4.59
CA LYS A 261 3.74 14.75 -4.46
C LYS A 261 3.81 13.27 -4.16
N THR A 262 4.90 12.64 -4.57
CA THR A 262 5.18 11.24 -4.25
C THR A 262 6.27 11.17 -3.19
N PHE A 263 6.04 10.39 -2.14
CA PHE A 263 7.10 9.98 -1.21
C PHE A 263 7.74 8.70 -1.74
N SER A 264 9.05 8.73 -2.02
CA SER A 264 9.80 7.58 -2.53
C SER A 264 10.69 6.99 -1.45
N HIS A 265 10.46 5.74 -1.10
CA HIS A 265 11.33 4.94 -0.23
C HIS A 265 12.21 4.02 -1.08
N GLN A 266 13.52 4.15 -0.94
CA GLN A 266 14.47 3.25 -1.58
C GLN A 266 14.41 1.89 -0.89
N VAL A 267 14.15 0.84 -1.65
CA VAL A 267 14.13 -0.53 -1.12
C VAL A 267 15.57 -1.00 -0.88
N TYR A 268 15.80 -1.59 0.30
CA TYR A 268 17.06 -2.20 0.71
C TYR A 268 16.86 -3.66 1.09
N ASP A 269 17.94 -4.45 0.95
CA ASP A 269 17.98 -5.84 1.38
C ASP A 269 17.84 -5.96 2.91
N GLY A 270 16.91 -6.79 3.35
CA GLY A 270 16.62 -7.05 4.76
C GLY A 270 15.71 -6.01 5.45
N ASP A 271 15.20 -5.01 4.73
CA ASP A 271 14.30 -4.00 5.31
C ASP A 271 12.84 -4.47 5.32
N LEU A 272 12.15 -4.19 6.43
CA LEU A 272 10.71 -4.35 6.59
C LEU A 272 10.06 -2.97 6.74
N VAL A 273 9.11 -2.66 5.87
CA VAL A 273 8.33 -1.43 5.90
C VAL A 273 6.88 -1.68 6.30
N LEU A 274 6.30 -0.73 7.03
CA LEU A 274 4.91 -0.73 7.50
C LEU A 274 4.26 0.60 7.18
N TYR A 275 3.02 0.56 6.70
CA TYR A 275 2.25 1.74 6.33
C TYR A 275 0.73 1.44 6.36
N PRO A 276 -0.13 2.46 6.38
CA PRO A 276 -1.56 2.26 6.37
C PRO A 276 -2.03 1.63 5.06
N THR A 277 -3.02 0.74 5.13
CA THR A 277 -3.53 -0.03 3.97
C THR A 277 -4.16 0.85 2.90
N TRP A 278 -4.81 1.93 3.31
CA TRP A 278 -5.52 2.87 2.45
C TRP A 278 -4.60 3.79 1.63
N VAL A 279 -3.30 3.85 1.96
CA VAL A 279 -2.35 4.70 1.20
C VAL A 279 -2.09 4.08 -0.17
N SER A 280 -2.34 4.86 -1.22
CA SER A 280 -1.97 4.47 -2.59
C SER A 280 -0.46 4.35 -2.72
N HIS A 281 -0.02 3.19 -3.20
CA HIS A 281 1.39 2.90 -3.38
C HIS A 281 1.65 2.12 -4.66
N PHE A 282 2.89 2.21 -5.15
CA PHE A 282 3.36 1.47 -6.31
C PHE A 282 4.85 1.15 -6.19
N ILE A 283 5.33 0.20 -6.99
CA ILE A 283 6.74 -0.17 -7.05
C ILE A 283 7.25 0.09 -8.46
N THR A 284 8.36 0.83 -8.57
CA THR A 284 9.00 1.08 -9.88
C THR A 284 9.50 -0.21 -10.50
N PRO A 285 9.67 -0.26 -11.84
CA PRO A 285 10.29 -1.40 -12.51
C PRO A 285 11.63 -1.79 -11.87
N ASN A 286 11.88 -3.10 -11.71
CA ASN A 286 13.18 -3.59 -11.27
C ASN A 286 14.23 -3.34 -12.36
N MET A 287 15.20 -2.49 -12.06
CA MET A 287 16.23 -2.10 -13.03
C MET A 287 17.41 -3.09 -13.10
N HIS A 288 17.48 -4.08 -12.21
CA HIS A 288 18.56 -5.08 -12.19
C HIS A 288 18.12 -6.42 -12.78
N ASN A 289 19.11 -7.22 -13.19
CA ASN A 289 18.89 -8.59 -13.68
C ASN A 289 18.64 -9.59 -12.53
N SER A 290 18.83 -9.18 -11.28
CA SER A 290 18.54 -9.98 -10.09
C SER A 290 17.04 -9.93 -9.76
N THR A 291 16.48 -11.08 -9.38
CA THR A 291 15.12 -11.14 -8.84
C THR A 291 15.08 -10.50 -7.45
N ALA A 292 14.20 -9.52 -7.26
CA ALA A 292 13.89 -9.03 -5.93
C ALA A 292 12.72 -9.83 -5.34
N VAL A 293 12.87 -10.32 -4.11
CA VAL A 293 11.84 -11.09 -3.41
C VAL A 293 11.26 -10.21 -2.30
N CYS A 294 9.94 -10.17 -2.20
CA CYS A 294 9.21 -9.36 -1.24
C CYS A 294 8.14 -10.20 -0.55
N TYR A 295 8.14 -10.24 0.77
CA TYR A 295 7.06 -10.78 1.60
C TYR A 295 6.12 -9.63 1.95
N CYS A 296 4.97 -9.62 1.30
CA CYS A 296 3.91 -8.68 1.57
C CYS A 296 2.95 -9.25 2.62
N PHE A 297 2.38 -8.40 3.46
CA PHE A 297 1.43 -8.86 4.46
C PHE A 297 0.40 -7.81 4.83
N LEU A 298 -0.72 -8.30 5.33
CA LEU A 298 -1.85 -7.52 5.83
C LEU A 298 -2.19 -7.98 7.22
N VAL A 299 -2.42 -7.02 8.11
CA VAL A 299 -2.78 -7.29 9.50
C VAL A 299 -4.21 -6.87 9.71
N TYR A 300 -5.10 -7.85 9.85
CA TYR A 300 -6.51 -7.65 10.14
C TYR A 300 -6.76 -7.70 11.65
N PRO A 301 -7.86 -7.08 12.11
CA PRO A 301 -8.32 -7.30 13.48
C PRO A 301 -8.67 -8.78 13.74
N PRO A 302 -8.78 -9.18 15.02
CA PRO A 302 -9.05 -10.57 15.38
C PRO A 302 -10.34 -11.15 14.79
N ASP A 303 -11.33 -10.28 14.57
CA ASP A 303 -12.64 -10.58 13.99
C ASP A 303 -12.67 -10.51 12.45
N GLY A 304 -11.53 -10.29 11.80
CA GLY A 304 -11.39 -10.35 10.35
C GLY A 304 -11.72 -9.03 9.65
N ARG A 305 -12.52 -9.07 8.57
CA ARG A 305 -12.76 -7.89 7.73
C ARG A 305 -14.00 -7.11 8.12
N LYS A 306 -13.98 -6.52 9.31
CA LYS A 306 -15.14 -5.77 9.85
C LYS A 306 -14.92 -4.27 10.01
N LEU A 307 -13.67 -3.81 9.92
CA LEU A 307 -13.33 -2.40 10.03
C LEU A 307 -13.72 -1.66 8.74
N ALA A 308 -14.61 -0.67 8.83
CA ALA A 308 -14.81 0.26 7.72
C ALA A 308 -13.54 1.11 7.57
N TRP A 309 -13.10 1.38 6.33
CA TRP A 309 -11.85 2.12 6.12
C TRP A 309 -11.95 3.56 6.66
N GLU A 310 -13.16 4.10 6.73
CA GLU A 310 -13.49 5.39 7.34
C GLU A 310 -13.20 5.43 8.85
N ASP A 311 -13.24 4.28 9.51
CA ASP A 311 -12.98 4.11 10.94
C ASP A 311 -11.49 3.81 11.23
N ASP A 312 -10.64 3.80 10.20
CA ASP A 312 -9.22 3.52 10.38
C ASP A 312 -8.53 4.65 11.16
N LEU A 313 -8.11 4.33 12.39
CA LEU A 313 -7.45 5.29 13.29
C LEU A 313 -6.12 5.81 12.73
N SER A 314 -5.49 5.10 11.80
CA SER A 314 -4.28 5.60 11.12
C SER A 314 -4.57 6.78 10.19
N ALA A 315 -5.80 6.92 9.66
CA ALA A 315 -6.25 8.11 8.93
C ALA A 315 -6.58 9.28 9.89
N SER A 316 -6.93 8.93 11.14
CA SER A 316 -7.24 9.89 12.22
C SER A 316 -6.01 10.35 13.01
N LEU A 317 -4.81 9.93 12.63
CA LEU A 317 -3.58 10.32 13.32
C LEU A 317 -3.41 11.84 13.25
N VAL A 318 -3.43 12.53 14.39
CA VAL A 318 -3.12 13.96 14.48
C VAL A 318 -1.79 14.14 15.16
N ILE A 319 -0.76 14.49 14.38
CA ILE A 319 0.54 14.83 14.95
C ILE A 319 0.49 16.29 15.39
N THR A 320 0.60 16.50 16.70
CA THR A 320 0.69 17.84 17.31
C THR A 320 2.14 18.11 17.68
N LYS A 321 2.78 19.10 17.02
CA LYS A 321 4.11 19.57 17.39
C LYS A 321 4.00 20.92 18.08
N HIS A 322 4.57 21.03 19.27
CA HIS A 322 4.71 22.31 19.97
C HIS A 322 6.05 22.95 19.61
N PHE A 323 6.06 24.26 19.41
CA PHE A 323 7.29 25.02 19.22
C PHE A 323 7.27 26.31 20.04
N GLN A 324 8.45 26.77 20.40
CA GLN A 324 8.66 28.03 21.12
C GLN A 324 9.50 28.95 20.25
N ALA A 325 8.94 30.10 19.87
CA ALA A 325 9.67 31.13 19.14
C ALA A 325 10.03 32.27 20.09
N SER A 326 11.32 32.64 20.17
CA SER A 326 11.72 33.81 20.94
C SER A 326 11.33 35.09 20.19
N ARG A 327 10.69 36.04 20.88
CA ARG A 327 10.54 37.39 20.33
C ARG A 327 11.91 38.04 20.33
N LYS A 328 12.60 38.09 19.18
CA LYS A 328 13.70 39.05 19.01
C LYS A 328 13.12 40.43 19.24
N GLN A 329 13.46 41.08 20.36
CA GLN A 329 13.14 42.48 20.58
C GLN A 329 13.66 43.25 19.36
N ALA A 330 12.77 43.89 18.61
CA ALA A 330 13.17 44.83 17.58
C ALA A 330 13.98 45.91 18.29
N ARG A 331 15.31 45.89 18.12
CA ARG A 331 16.17 46.99 18.55
C ARG A 331 15.67 48.23 17.80
N LYS A 332 15.05 49.14 18.54
CA LYS A 332 14.65 50.46 18.04
C LYS A 332 15.87 51.26 17.62
#